data_AF-A0AAV2C188-F1
#
_entry.id   AF-A0AAV2C188-F1
#
_cell.length_a   1.000
_cell.length_b   1.000
_cell.length_c   1.000
_cell.angle_alpha   90.00
_cell.angle_beta   90.00
_cell.angle_gamma   90.00
#
_symmetry.space_group_name_H-M   'P 1'
#
loop_
_entity.id
_entity.type
_entity.pdbx_description
1 polymer ?
#
loop_
_entity_poly.entity_id
_entity_poly.type
_entity_poly.pdbx_seq_one_letter_code
_entity_poly.pdbx_strand_id
1 'polypeptide(L)' 'MRVQYSLYIGDEKDIVHSMSLRVPENITVFDIMQLADEADSKYKFQWKRMEQEVYVYEIAGIVNDLEDGLFWLLYVGKD' A
#
# COMPACT_ATOMS: atom_id res chain seq x y z
N MET A 1 11.43 0.53 15.08
CA MET A 1 10.33 -0.46 15.12
C MET A 1 10.40 -1.37 13.88
N ARG A 2 9.77 -2.55 13.90
CA ARG A 2 9.62 -3.40 12.72
C ARG A 2 8.15 -3.43 12.33
N VAL A 3 7.86 -3.18 11.06
CA VAL A 3 6.50 -3.24 10.50
C VAL A 3 6.45 -4.34 9.46
N GLN A 4 5.39 -5.13 9.49
CA GLN A 4 5.07 -6.05 8.40
C GLN A 4 4.07 -5.37 7.47
N TYR A 5 4.48 -5.14 6.23
CA TYR A 5 3.62 -4.59 5.19
C TYR A 5 3.23 -5.71 4.24
N SER A 6 1.92 -5.89 4.04
CA SER A 6 1.38 -6.90 3.12
C SER A 6 0.48 -6.24 2.09
N LEU A 7 0.69 -6.61 0.83
CA LEU A 7 -0.13 -6.24 -0.32
C LEU A 7 -0.98 -7.45 -0.70
N TYR A 8 -2.29 -7.29 -0.62
CA TYR A 8 -3.28 -8.28 -1.04
C TYR A 8 -3.97 -7.79 -2.31
N ILE A 9 -4.03 -8.63 -3.34
CA ILE A 9 -4.65 -8.32 -4.63
C ILE A 9 -5.63 -9.43 -4.97
N GLY A 10 -6.80 -9.04 -5.48
CA GLY A 10 -7.89 -9.96 -5.83
C GLY A 10 -8.88 -10.19 -4.68
N ASP A 11 -10.08 -10.64 -5.05
CA ASP A 11 -11.23 -10.76 -4.14
C ASP A 11 -11.01 -11.82 -3.04
N GLU A 12 -10.26 -12.88 -3.36
CA GLU A 12 -9.93 -13.97 -2.42
C GLU A 12 -8.48 -13.91 -1.92
N LYS A 13 -7.82 -12.74 -2.01
CA LYS A 13 -6.37 -12.57 -1.77
C LYS A 13 -5.54 -13.47 -2.67
N ASP A 14 -5.91 -13.52 -3.95
CA ASP A 14 -5.27 -14.35 -4.97
C ASP A 14 -3.75 -14.15 -5.01
N ILE A 15 -3.31 -12.92 -4.76
CA ILE A 15 -1.89 -12.57 -4.67
C ILE A 15 -1.63 -11.92 -3.31
N VAL A 16 -0.62 -12.45 -2.63
CA VAL A 16 -0.09 -11.91 -1.37
C VAL A 16 1.40 -11.66 -1.50
N HIS A 17 1.81 -10.41 -1.28
CA HIS A 17 3.21 -10.05 -1.10
C HIS A 17 3.41 -9.44 0.28
N SER A 18 4.34 -9.99 1.06
CA SER A 18 4.66 -9.46 2.39
C SER A 18 6.14 -9.14 2.49
N MET A 19 6.44 -8.02 3.14
CA MET A 19 7.80 -7.63 3.47
C MET A 19 7.89 -7.11 4.90
N SER A 20 9.07 -7.25 5.50
CA SER A 20 9.34 -6.74 6.83
C SER A 20 10.31 -5.57 6.76
N LEU A 21 9.83 -4.39 7.14
CA LEU A 21 10.58 -3.14 7.09
C LEU A 21 11.04 -2.74 8.49
N ARG A 22 12.30 -2.29 8.60
CA ARG A 22 12.79 -1.59 9.79
C ARG A 22 12.56 -0.10 9.60
N VAL A 23 11.83 0.52 10.52
CA VAL A 23 11.37 1.90 10.39
C VAL A 23 11.62 2.71 11.67
N PRO A 24 11.80 4.03 11.57
CA PRO A 24 11.81 4.92 12.74
C PRO A 24 10.46 4.93 13.46
N GLU A 25 10.44 5.46 14.68
CA GLU A 25 9.20 5.73 15.40
C GLU A 25 8.44 6.91 14.77
N ASN A 26 7.11 6.95 14.96
CA ASN A 26 6.21 8.00 14.43
C ASN A 26 6.21 8.11 12.89
N ILE A 27 6.52 7.01 12.19
CA ILE A 27 6.43 6.92 10.73
C ILE A 27 4.97 6.84 10.27
N THR A 28 4.65 7.41 9.11
CA THR A 28 3.32 7.30 8.51
C THR A 28 3.21 6.08 7.60
N VAL A 29 1.97 5.66 7.30
CA VAL A 29 1.72 4.60 6.32
C VAL A 29 2.27 4.98 4.94
N PHE A 30 2.15 6.26 4.57
CA PHE A 30 2.65 6.74 3.28
C PHE A 30 4.17 6.60 3.18
N ASP A 31 4.92 6.95 4.23
CA ASP A 31 6.37 6.74 4.26
C ASP A 31 6.73 5.25 4.16
N ILE A 32 5.95 4.37 4.80
CA ILE A 32 6.12 2.91 4.69
C ILE A 32 5.94 2.44 3.24
N MET A 33 4.94 2.96 2.53
CA MET A 33 4.71 2.62 1.12
C MET A 33 5.86 3.11 0.22
N GLN A 34 6.40 4.31 0.49
CA GLN A 34 7.57 4.83 -0.24
C GLN A 34 8.81 3.94 -0.03
N LEU A 35 9.08 3.54 1.21
CA LEU A 35 10.18 2.62 1.51
C LEU A 35 10.00 1.25 0.84
N ALA A 36 8.76 0.78 0.71
CA ALA A 36 8.44 -0.48 0.04
C ALA A 36 8.67 -0.39 -1.48
N ASP A 37 8.23 0.70 -2.12
CA ASP A 37 8.45 0.99 -3.56
C ASP A 37 9.95 1.02 -3.90
N GLU A 38 10.75 1.73 -3.10
CA GLU A 38 12.20 1.79 -3.27
C GLU A 38 12.88 0.42 -3.14
N ALA A 39 12.33 -0.47 -2.30
CA ALA A 39 12.91 -1.77 -1.99
C ALA A 39 12.51 -2.88 -2.99
N ASP A 40 11.28 -2.88 -3.49
CA ASP A 40 10.79 -3.86 -4.46
C ASP A 40 9.69 -3.26 -5.36
N SER A 41 9.92 -3.31 -6.68
CA SER A 41 9.00 -2.77 -7.70
C SER A 41 7.58 -3.34 -7.64
N LYS A 42 7.35 -4.48 -6.97
CA LYS A 42 5.99 -5.00 -6.73
C LYS A 42 5.13 -4.07 -5.87
N TYR A 43 5.75 -3.21 -5.06
CA TYR A 43 5.06 -2.25 -4.21
C TYR A 43 4.96 -0.86 -4.84
N LYS A 44 5.39 -0.71 -6.11
CA LYS A 44 5.27 0.54 -6.84
C LYS A 44 3.81 1.01 -6.85
N PHE A 45 3.60 2.27 -6.53
CA PHE A 45 2.27 2.84 -6.42
C PHE A 45 2.22 4.25 -7.02
N GLN A 46 1.04 4.65 -7.47
CA GLN A 46 0.76 6.02 -7.89
C GLN A 46 -0.21 6.68 -6.91
N TRP A 47 0.04 7.94 -6.64
CA TRP A 47 -0.73 8.72 -5.68
C TRP A 47 -0.84 10.16 -6.14
N LYS A 48 -1.85 10.86 -5.63
CA LYS A 48 -2.02 12.30 -5.81
C LYS A 48 -2.35 12.95 -4.49
N ARG A 49 -1.98 14.22 -4.35
CA ARG A 49 -2.38 15.03 -3.21
C ARG A 49 -3.79 15.57 -3.45
N MET A 50 -4.69 15.34 -2.50
CA MET A 50 -6.04 15.91 -2.47
C MET A 50 -6.17 16.76 -1.22
N GLU A 51 -6.01 18.08 -1.39
CA GLU A 51 -5.99 19.04 -0.28
C GLU A 51 -4.93 18.68 0.79
N GLN A 52 -5.39 18.18 1.94
CA GLN A 52 -4.56 17.76 3.07
C GLN A 52 -4.30 16.25 3.11
N GLU A 53 -4.90 15.47 2.21
CA GLU A 53 -4.82 14.02 2.18
C GLU A 53 -4.03 13.50 0.98
N VAL A 54 -3.55 12.26 1.10
CA VAL A 54 -2.93 11.53 -0.01
C VAL A 54 -3.91 10.48 -0.49
N TYR A 55 -4.19 10.50 -1.79
CA TYR A 55 -5.02 9.51 -2.45
C TYR A 55 -4.16 8.58 -3.29
N VAL A 56 -4.06 7.32 -2.87
CA VAL A 56 -3.42 6.24 -3.64
C VAL A 56 -4.44 5.64 -4.59
N TYR A 57 -4.10 5.59 -5.88
CA TYR A 57 -5.05 5.15 -6.92
C TYR A 57 -4.53 4.01 -7.79
N GLU A 58 -3.27 3.62 -7.63
CA GLU A 58 -2.66 2.50 -8.33
C GLU A 58 -1.60 1.86 -7.44
N ILE A 59 -1.58 0.53 -7.35
CA ILE A 59 -0.51 -0.25 -6.70
C ILE A 59 -0.20 -1.45 -7.60
N ALA A 60 1.07 -1.79 -7.75
CA ALA A 60 1.53 -2.91 -8.59
C ALA A 60 1.05 -2.84 -10.06
N GLY A 61 0.82 -1.63 -10.59
CA GLY A 61 0.29 -1.42 -11.95
C GLY A 61 -1.22 -1.62 -12.09
N ILE A 62 -1.95 -1.83 -10.99
CA ILE A 62 -3.40 -2.03 -10.99
C ILE A 62 -4.07 -0.77 -10.44
N VAL A 63 -4.83 -0.11 -11.31
CA VAL A 63 -5.55 1.15 -11.04
C VAL A 63 -6.89 0.82 -10.38
N ASN A 64 -7.36 1.72 -9.50
CA ASN A 64 -8.75 1.65 -9.00
C ASN A 64 -9.75 1.67 -10.16
N ASP A 65 -10.78 0.84 -10.06
CA ASP A 65 -11.91 0.81 -10.98
C ASP A 65 -13.20 1.15 -10.24
N LEU A 66 -13.72 2.36 -10.45
CA LEU A 66 -14.94 2.81 -9.80
C LEU A 66 -16.20 2.18 -10.38
N GLU A 67 -16.17 1.75 -11.64
CA GLU A 67 -17.33 1.14 -12.32
C GLU A 67 -17.57 -0.26 -11.78
N ASP A 68 -16.48 -1.02 -11.59
CA ASP A 68 -16.50 -2.37 -11.02
C ASP A 68 -16.37 -2.39 -9.48
N GLY A 69 -16.24 -1.22 -8.85
CA GLY A 69 -16.16 -1.09 -7.39
C GLY A 69 -14.86 -1.63 -6.77
N LEU A 70 -13.78 -1.68 -7.56
CA LEU A 70 -12.46 -2.17 -7.16
C LEU A 70 -11.59 -1.01 -6.69
N PHE A 71 -11.15 -1.05 -5.44
CA PHE A 71 -10.30 -0.01 -4.87
C PHE A 71 -9.30 -0.54 -3.85
N TRP A 72 -8.19 0.18 -3.70
CA TRP A 72 -7.21 -0.09 -2.65
C TRP A 72 -7.70 0.33 -1.28
N LEU A 73 -7.67 -0.61 -0.33
CA LEU A 73 -8.04 -0.37 1.06
C LEU A 73 -6.82 -0.46 1.98
N LEU A 74 -6.63 0.58 2.80
CA LEU A 74 -5.66 0.53 3.88
C LEU A 74 -6.24 -0.23 5.08
N TYR A 75 -5.52 -1.24 5.53
CA TYR A 75 -5.86 -2.01 6.73
C TYR A 75 -4.66 -2.05 7.69
N VAL A 76 -4.90 -1.67 8.94
CA VAL A 76 -3.93 -1.83 10.04
C VAL A 76 -4.30 -3.10 10.79
N GLY A 77 -3.41 -4.09 10.75
CA GLY A 77 -3.57 -5.32 11.51
C GLY A 77 -3.70 -5.01 13.00
N LYS A 78 -4.65 -5.66 13.66
CA LYS A 78 -4.69 -5.72 15.12
C LYS A 78 -3.94 -6.97 15.55
N ASP A 79 -2.99 -6.81 16.45
CA ASP A 79 -2.39 -7.92 17.19
C ASP A 79 -3.46 -8.70 17.97
#